data_AF-A0A914HLH6-F1
#
_entry.id   AF-A0A914HLH6-F1
#
_cell.length_a   1.000
_cell.length_b   1.000
_cell.length_c   1.000
_cell.angle_alpha   90.00
_cell.angle_beta   90.00
_cell.angle_gamma   90.00
#
_symmetry.space_group_name_H-M   'P 1'
#
loop_
_entity.id
_entity.type
_entity.pdbx_description
1 polymer ?
#
loop_
_entity_poly.entity_id
_entity_poly.type
_entity_poly.pdbx_seq_one_letter_code
_entity_poly.pdbx_strand_id
1 'polypeptide(L)'
;MFAWSQGPELVQCAICGEKVDLFDKITVDKETIHKKCFTCCYCGNGLQQGACAMALSLYNRIGPRFYCSGKAGSCAMLPNDQKEAKLKEKGLATPHLIAATSSVNNDQLLSKDQQYQQQLKEIIRISNIQQQIFNENRQNGTDPTDSSGLSMSEIANKKTF
;
A
#
# COMPACT_ATOMS: atom_id res chain seq x y z
N MET A 1 17.02 44.57 -20.06
CA MET A 1 15.55 44.71 -19.94
C MET A 1 15.09 43.63 -18.96
N PHE A 2 14.65 44.02 -17.77
CA PHE A 2 14.35 43.09 -16.67
C PHE A 2 12.99 42.43 -16.90
N ALA A 3 12.98 41.12 -17.13
CA ALA A 3 11.77 40.32 -17.16
C ALA A 3 11.44 39.83 -15.74
N TRP A 4 10.69 40.63 -14.99
CA TRP A 4 10.05 40.19 -13.74
C TRP A 4 8.54 40.27 -13.88
N SER A 5 7.98 39.23 -14.48
CA SER A 5 6.58 38.85 -14.27
C SER A 5 6.55 37.53 -13.51
N GLN A 6 6.96 37.57 -12.24
CA GLN A 6 6.56 36.53 -11.30
C GLN A 6 5.08 36.76 -11.01
N GLY A 7 4.23 36.07 -11.75
CA GLY A 7 2.80 36.00 -11.44
C GLY A 7 2.58 35.38 -10.05
N PRO A 8 1.44 35.66 -9.40
CA PRO A 8 1.15 35.17 -8.06
C PRO A 8 1.21 33.64 -8.04
N GLU A 9 1.99 33.08 -7.13
CA GLU A 9 2.06 31.65 -6.87
C GLU A 9 0.66 31.18 -6.40
N LEU A 10 -0.06 30.53 -7.30
CA LEU A 10 -1.43 30.07 -7.06
C LEU A 10 -1.38 28.82 -6.17
N VAL A 11 -1.53 29.05 -4.87
CA VAL A 11 -1.58 27.99 -3.86
C VAL A 11 -2.91 27.23 -3.97
N GLN A 12 -2.87 25.90 -3.87
CA GLN A 12 -4.07 25.05 -3.93
C GLN A 12 -4.60 24.75 -2.52
N CYS A 13 -5.92 24.58 -2.44
CA CYS A 13 -6.60 24.24 -1.19
C CYS A 13 -6.44 22.76 -0.89
N ALA A 14 -5.92 22.43 0.29
CA ALA A 14 -5.73 21.03 0.69
C ALA A 14 -7.05 20.26 0.92
N ILE A 15 -8.22 20.93 0.91
CA ILE A 15 -9.53 20.30 1.14
C ILE A 15 -10.32 20.12 -0.17
N CYS A 16 -10.42 21.16 -1.01
CA CYS A 16 -11.16 21.06 -2.28
C CYS A 16 -10.25 20.90 -3.51
N GLY A 17 -8.94 21.10 -3.39
CA GLY A 17 -7.99 21.05 -4.50
C GLY A 17 -8.02 22.29 -5.42
N GLU A 18 -8.97 23.20 -5.22
CA GLU A 18 -9.07 24.42 -6.03
C GLU A 18 -8.03 25.46 -5.62
N LYS A 19 -7.72 26.37 -6.55
CA LYS A 19 -6.80 27.48 -6.31
C LYS A 19 -7.38 28.42 -5.24
N VAL A 20 -6.56 28.78 -4.27
CA VAL A 20 -6.91 29.67 -3.17
C VAL A 20 -6.46 31.07 -3.54
N ASP A 21 -7.43 31.97 -3.68
CA ASP A 21 -7.13 33.39 -3.88
C ASP A 21 -6.61 34.01 -2.57
N LEU A 22 -5.82 35.09 -2.67
CA LEU A 22 -5.17 35.73 -1.54
C LEU A 22 -6.18 36.19 -0.47
N PHE A 23 -7.38 36.60 -0.89
CA PHE A 23 -8.44 37.08 0.02
C PHE A 23 -9.04 35.98 0.89
N ASP A 24 -9.11 34.75 0.35
CA ASP A 24 -9.72 33.59 1.02
C ASP A 24 -8.69 32.63 1.59
N LYS A 25 -7.40 32.92 1.42
CA LYS A 25 -6.29 32.14 1.94
C LYS A 25 -6.22 32.20 3.46
N ILE A 26 -6.27 31.01 4.07
CA ILE A 26 -5.90 30.81 5.46
C ILE A 26 -4.90 29.66 5.55
N THR A 27 -3.97 29.77 6.50
CA THR A 27 -3.01 28.72 6.81
C THR A 27 -3.36 28.13 8.17
N VAL A 28 -3.64 26.83 8.23
CA VAL A 28 -3.98 26.10 9.47
C VAL A 28 -3.14 24.82 9.50
N ASP A 29 -2.43 24.58 10.60
CA ASP A 29 -1.56 23.39 10.76
C ASP A 29 -0.63 23.13 9.57
N LYS A 30 -0.06 24.22 9.02
CA LYS A 30 0.84 24.26 7.84
C LYS A 30 0.17 23.99 6.48
N GLU A 31 -1.13 23.76 6.45
CA GLU A 31 -1.92 23.59 5.24
C GLU A 31 -2.60 24.89 4.82
N THR A 32 -2.68 25.13 3.53
CA THR A 32 -3.38 26.28 2.95
C THR A 32 -4.74 25.87 2.45
N ILE A 33 -5.78 26.53 2.95
CA ILE A 33 -7.19 26.21 2.65
C ILE A 33 -8.00 27.49 2.49
N HIS A 34 -9.19 27.40 1.87
CA HIS A 34 -10.13 28.51 1.86
C HIS A 34 -10.78 28.70 3.22
N LYS A 35 -11.08 29.95 3.58
CA LYS A 35 -11.92 30.30 4.75
C LYS A 35 -13.22 29.50 4.81
N LYS A 36 -13.85 29.28 3.65
CA LYS A 36 -15.11 28.52 3.52
C LYS A 36 -14.93 27.01 3.68
N CYS A 37 -13.76 26.47 3.30
CA CYS A 37 -13.46 25.05 3.43
C CYS A 37 -13.11 24.65 4.87
N PHE A 38 -12.75 25.61 5.71
CA PHE A 38 -12.38 25.39 7.11
C PHE A 38 -13.58 25.13 8.01
N THR A 39 -14.13 23.93 7.85
CA THR A 39 -15.31 23.45 8.57
C THR A 39 -15.04 22.09 9.21
N CYS A 40 -15.81 21.81 10.25
CA CYS A 40 -15.81 20.55 10.96
C CYS A 40 -16.34 19.41 10.07
N CYS A 41 -15.54 18.37 9.85
CA CYS A 41 -15.95 17.26 8.96
C CYS A 41 -17.19 16.49 9.46
N TYR A 42 -17.47 16.49 10.77
CA TYR A 42 -18.65 15.82 11.32
C TYR A 42 -19.86 16.73 11.40
N CYS A 43 -19.67 17.92 11.95
CA CYS A 43 -20.74 18.82 12.31
C CYS A 43 -21.03 19.90 11.25
N GLY A 44 -20.15 20.10 10.28
CA GLY A 44 -20.28 21.15 9.25
C GLY A 44 -20.07 22.57 9.78
N ASN A 45 -19.91 22.74 11.10
CA ASN A 45 -19.70 24.05 11.72
C ASN A 45 -18.39 24.69 11.21
N GLY A 46 -18.45 25.99 10.91
CA GLY A 46 -17.27 26.80 10.62
C GLY A 46 -16.31 26.79 11.81
N LEU A 47 -15.06 26.42 11.55
CA LEU A 47 -14.03 26.42 12.57
C LEU A 47 -13.34 27.78 12.60
N GLN A 48 -12.76 28.11 13.76
CA GLN A 48 -11.91 29.29 13.92
C GLN A 48 -10.50 28.83 14.24
N GLN A 49 -9.50 29.58 13.79
CA GLN A 49 -8.11 29.27 14.08
C GLN A 49 -7.91 29.21 15.60
N GLY A 50 -7.34 28.10 16.08
CA GLY A 50 -7.14 27.85 17.51
C GLY A 50 -8.27 27.11 18.23
N ALA A 51 -9.46 26.94 17.64
CA ALA A 51 -10.58 26.17 18.18
C ALA A 51 -10.92 24.92 17.34
N CYS A 52 -9.88 24.29 16.81
CA CYS A 52 -9.95 23.10 16.00
C CYS A 52 -8.85 22.10 16.39
N ALA A 53 -9.03 20.85 16.00
CA ALA A 53 -7.97 19.86 16.05
C ALA A 53 -7.96 19.06 14.74
N MET A 54 -6.76 18.75 14.25
CA MET A 54 -6.56 17.80 13.17
C MET A 54 -6.18 16.45 13.76
N ALA A 55 -6.71 15.37 13.20
CA ALA A 55 -6.34 14.01 13.62
C ALA A 55 -5.15 13.51 12.79
N LEU A 56 -3.96 13.46 13.40
CA LEU A 56 -2.73 13.07 12.71
C LEU A 56 -2.78 11.63 12.15
N SER A 57 -3.47 10.71 12.84
CA SER A 57 -3.68 9.32 12.40
C SER A 57 -4.48 9.19 11.10
N LEU A 58 -5.25 10.23 10.76
CA LEU A 58 -6.08 10.30 9.56
C LEU A 58 -5.41 11.14 8.48
N TYR A 59 -4.56 12.09 8.87
CA TYR A 59 -3.80 12.94 7.95
C TYR A 59 -3.03 12.14 6.90
N ASN A 60 -2.27 11.11 7.31
CA ASN A 60 -1.47 10.31 6.37
C ASN A 60 -2.29 9.44 5.40
N ARG A 61 -3.55 9.13 5.73
CA ARG A 61 -4.39 8.20 4.93
C ARG A 61 -5.42 8.93 4.07
N ILE A 62 -6.05 9.95 4.62
CA ILE A 62 -7.21 10.64 4.02
C ILE A 62 -6.85 12.09 3.66
N GLY A 63 -5.81 12.66 4.28
CA GLY A 63 -5.41 14.05 4.12
C GLY A 63 -5.91 14.95 5.27
N PRO A 64 -5.74 16.27 5.14
CA PRO A 64 -6.06 17.23 6.18
C PRO A 64 -7.57 17.31 6.41
N ARG A 65 -7.99 16.90 7.62
CA ARG A 65 -9.38 16.94 8.08
C ARG A 65 -9.44 17.59 9.46
N PHE A 66 -10.29 18.60 9.58
CA PHE A 66 -10.43 19.39 10.80
C PHE A 66 -11.69 19.02 11.58
N TYR A 67 -11.55 19.00 12.90
CA TYR A 67 -12.61 18.68 13.85
C TYR A 67 -12.77 19.82 14.86
N CYS A 68 -14.00 20.09 15.29
CA CYS A 68 -14.24 21.08 16.34
C CYS A 68 -13.70 20.61 17.69
N SER A 69 -13.11 21.55 18.43
CA SER A 69 -12.73 21.42 19.82
C SER A 69 -13.28 22.59 20.65
N GLY A 70 -13.60 22.35 21.92
CA GLY A 70 -14.10 23.39 22.83
C GLY A 70 -15.56 23.79 22.57
N LYS A 71 -15.85 25.10 22.48
CA LYS A 71 -17.22 25.64 22.43
C LYS A 71 -18.01 25.23 21.18
N ALA A 72 -17.33 24.99 20.06
CA ALA A 72 -17.95 24.56 18.80
C ALA A 72 -18.29 23.05 18.78
N GLY A 73 -17.85 22.30 19.79
CA GLY A 73 -18.11 20.88 19.98
C GLY A 73 -16.86 20.09 20.36
N SER A 74 -17.05 18.80 20.63
CA SER A 74 -16.00 17.86 21.06
C SER A 74 -15.67 16.80 20.00
N CYS A 75 -15.95 17.08 18.72
CA CYS A 75 -15.69 16.12 17.62
C CYS A 75 -14.21 15.68 17.55
N ALA A 76 -13.30 16.57 17.96
CA ALA A 76 -11.88 16.28 18.10
C ALA A 76 -11.57 15.18 19.13
N MET A 77 -12.41 14.98 20.15
CA MET A 77 -12.19 14.00 21.22
C MET A 77 -12.75 12.61 20.94
N LEU A 78 -13.46 12.42 19.82
CA LEU A 78 -13.90 11.07 19.46
C LEU A 78 -12.69 10.15 19.21
N PRO A 79 -12.78 8.88 19.62
CA PRO A 79 -11.74 7.90 19.32
C PRO A 79 -11.61 7.72 17.81
N ASN A 80 -10.40 7.35 17.36
CA ASN A 80 -10.11 7.22 15.94
C ASN A 80 -11.02 6.20 15.25
N ASP A 81 -11.45 5.13 15.93
CA ASP A 81 -12.36 4.13 15.36
C ASP A 81 -13.71 4.73 14.95
N GLN A 82 -14.31 5.53 15.84
CA GLN A 82 -15.57 6.21 15.56
C GLN A 82 -15.40 7.31 14.51
N LYS A 83 -14.22 7.94 14.48
CA LYS A 83 -13.87 8.92 13.46
C LYS A 83 -13.79 8.28 12.07
N GLU A 84 -13.09 7.16 11.97
CA GLU A 84 -12.96 6.39 10.73
C GLU A 84 -14.31 5.88 10.23
N ALA A 85 -15.17 5.35 11.11
CA ALA A 85 -16.51 4.91 10.75
C ALA A 85 -17.33 6.05 10.13
N LYS A 86 -17.37 7.23 10.77
CA LYS A 86 -18.10 8.41 10.26
C LYS A 86 -17.52 8.95 8.95
N LEU A 87 -16.20 8.88 8.77
CA LEU A 87 -15.57 9.27 7.51
C LEU A 87 -15.93 8.33 6.36
N LYS A 88 -16.00 7.02 6.64
CA LYS A 88 -16.46 6.01 5.68
C LYS A 88 -17.92 6.22 5.29
N GLU A 89 -18.80 6.46 6.27
CA GLU A 89 -20.23 6.74 6.04
C GLU A 89 -20.46 7.98 5.19
N LYS A 90 -19.67 9.05 5.40
CA LYS A 90 -19.79 10.27 4.60
C LYS A 90 -19.12 10.17 3.22
N GLY A 91 -18.45 9.06 2.89
CA GLY A 91 -17.70 8.92 1.64
C GLY A 91 -16.47 9.81 1.53
N LEU A 92 -16.02 10.44 2.64
CA LEU A 92 -14.85 11.32 2.68
C LEU A 92 -13.53 10.56 2.91
N ALA A 93 -13.59 9.24 3.00
CA ALA A 93 -12.46 8.35 3.25
C ALA A 93 -11.52 8.15 2.04
N THR A 94 -11.79 8.80 0.91
CA THR A 94 -10.90 8.76 -0.24
C THR A 94 -9.63 9.58 0.06
N PRO A 95 -8.43 9.02 -0.11
CA PRO A 95 -7.18 9.77 0.00
C PRO A 95 -7.23 10.99 -0.92
N HIS A 96 -6.95 12.18 -0.37
CA HIS A 96 -6.87 13.41 -1.17
C HIS A 96 -5.76 13.36 -2.25
N LEU A 97 -4.87 12.37 -2.16
CA LEU A 97 -3.88 12.07 -3.21
C LEU A 97 -4.51 11.51 -4.50
N ILE A 98 -5.81 11.25 -4.55
CA ILE A 98 -6.52 10.73 -5.73
C ILE A 98 -7.78 11.55 -6.04
N ALA A 99 -7.71 12.89 -5.96
CA ALA A 99 -8.79 13.76 -6.40
C ALA A 99 -8.51 14.48 -7.74
N ALA A 100 -7.38 14.21 -8.40
CA ALA A 100 -7.03 14.83 -9.69
C ALA A 100 -6.92 13.87 -10.88
N THR A 101 -7.11 12.56 -10.69
CA THR A 101 -7.24 11.63 -11.82
C THR A 101 -8.35 10.63 -11.54
N SER A 102 -9.44 10.78 -12.28
CA SER A 102 -10.19 9.63 -12.77
C SER A 102 -9.21 8.54 -13.24
N SER A 103 -9.50 7.29 -12.88
CA SER A 103 -8.80 6.06 -13.29
C SER A 103 -7.38 5.83 -12.75
N VAL A 104 -7.20 5.75 -11.42
CA VAL A 104 -6.20 4.79 -10.93
C VAL A 104 -6.89 3.43 -10.94
N ASN A 105 -6.57 2.61 -11.96
CA ASN A 105 -7.12 1.28 -12.17
C ASN A 105 -6.79 0.38 -10.97
N ASN A 106 -7.72 0.30 -10.02
CA ASN A 106 -7.67 -0.59 -8.86
C ASN A 106 -7.52 -2.08 -9.29
N ASP A 107 -7.94 -2.40 -10.51
CA ASP A 107 -7.80 -3.73 -11.13
C ASP A 107 -6.34 -4.16 -11.34
N GLN A 108 -5.42 -3.22 -11.58
CA GLN A 108 -4.02 -3.57 -11.85
C GLN A 108 -3.25 -4.00 -10.59
N LEU A 109 -3.59 -3.46 -9.42
CA LEU A 109 -2.98 -3.87 -8.15
C LEU A 109 -3.45 -5.26 -7.74
N LEU A 110 -4.75 -5.53 -7.90
CA LEU A 110 -5.32 -6.86 -7.64
C LEU A 110 -4.73 -7.93 -8.57
N SER A 111 -4.46 -7.60 -9.84
CA SER A 111 -3.83 -8.53 -10.79
C SER A 111 -2.38 -8.89 -10.43
N LYS A 112 -1.60 -7.94 -9.88
CA LYS A 112 -0.21 -8.19 -9.49
C LYS A 112 -0.12 -9.08 -8.25
N ASP A 113 -0.99 -8.87 -7.28
CA ASP A 113 -1.09 -9.74 -6.11
C ASP A 113 -1.52 -11.16 -6.50
N GLN A 114 -2.47 -11.30 -7.45
CA GLN A 114 -2.84 -12.60 -8.00
C GLN A 114 -1.68 -13.31 -8.71
N GLN A 115 -0.89 -12.58 -9.52
CA GLN A 115 0.28 -13.14 -10.20
C GLN A 115 1.36 -13.60 -9.20
N TYR A 116 1.62 -12.81 -8.15
CA TYR A 116 2.56 -13.20 -7.09
C TYR A 116 2.11 -14.47 -6.36
N GLN A 117 0.81 -14.57 -6.04
CA GLN A 117 0.23 -15.77 -5.44
C GLN A 117 0.31 -17.00 -6.35
N GLN A 118 0.17 -16.83 -7.67
CA GLN A 118 0.35 -17.92 -8.63
C GLN A 118 1.82 -18.38 -8.72
N GLN A 119 2.76 -17.45 -8.72
CA GLN A 119 4.20 -17.77 -8.71
C GLN A 119 4.60 -18.55 -7.45
N LEU A 120 4.11 -18.15 -6.27
CA LEU A 120 4.37 -18.86 -5.02
C LEU A 120 3.84 -20.30 -5.05
N LYS A 121 2.65 -20.54 -5.62
CA LYS A 121 2.08 -21.88 -5.76
C LYS A 121 2.94 -22.79 -6.62
N GLU A 122 3.47 -22.28 -7.73
CA GLU A 122 4.37 -23.06 -8.60
C GLU A 122 5.71 -23.34 -7.92
N ILE A 123 6.27 -22.39 -7.18
CA ILE A 123 7.50 -22.62 -6.39
C ILE A 123 7.30 -23.73 -5.37
N ILE A 124 6.18 -23.72 -4.64
CA ILE A 124 5.84 -24.77 -3.65
C ILE A 124 5.65 -26.12 -4.35
N ARG A 125 4.99 -26.15 -5.51
CA ARG A 125 4.79 -27.37 -6.30
C ARG A 125 6.11 -27.99 -6.73
N ILE A 126 7.03 -27.18 -7.26
CA ILE A 126 8.36 -27.64 -7.68
C ILE A 126 9.14 -28.18 -6.48
N SER A 127 9.10 -27.51 -5.33
CA SER A 127 9.73 -27.98 -4.09
C SER A 127 9.20 -29.36 -3.66
N ASN A 128 7.88 -29.56 -3.71
CA ASN A 128 7.26 -30.84 -3.38
C ASN A 128 7.66 -31.96 -4.36
N ILE A 129 7.76 -31.66 -5.66
CA ILE A 129 8.24 -32.61 -6.67
C ILE A 129 9.71 -32.97 -6.43
N GLN A 130 10.56 -31.99 -6.11
CA GLN A 130 11.96 -32.25 -5.77
C GLN A 130 12.10 -33.14 -4.53
N GLN A 131 11.26 -32.94 -3.50
CA GLN A 131 11.22 -33.81 -2.33
C GLN A 131 10.73 -35.22 -2.65
N GLN A 132 9.74 -35.37 -3.55
CA GLN A 132 9.28 -36.68 -4.01
C GLN A 132 10.38 -37.42 -4.76
N ILE A 133 11.05 -36.78 -5.72
CA ILE A 133 12.19 -37.35 -6.45
C ILE A 133 13.31 -37.73 -5.49
N PHE A 134 13.60 -36.90 -4.48
CA PHE A 134 14.60 -37.21 -3.46
C PHE A 134 14.21 -38.46 -2.65
N ASN A 135 12.94 -38.60 -2.27
CA ASN A 135 12.45 -39.75 -1.51
C ASN A 135 12.40 -41.03 -2.36
N GLU A 136 12.03 -40.94 -3.65
CA GLU A 136 12.04 -42.05 -4.59
C GLU A 136 13.46 -42.55 -4.87
N ASN A 137 14.42 -41.64 -5.07
CA ASN A 137 15.83 -42.00 -5.20
C ASN A 137 16.41 -42.63 -3.92
N ARG A 138 15.84 -42.32 -2.75
CA ARG A 138 16.20 -42.97 -1.48
C ARG A 138 15.63 -44.39 -1.35
N GLN A 139 14.47 -44.68 -1.94
CA GLN A 139 13.87 -46.02 -1.94
C GLN A 139 14.44 -46.91 -3.05
N ASN A 140 14.87 -46.33 -4.17
CA ASN A 140 15.48 -47.04 -5.30
C ASN A 140 17.01 -47.15 -5.18
N GLY A 141 17.57 -46.95 -3.98
CA GLY A 141 18.94 -47.32 -3.66
C GLY A 141 19.10 -48.83 -3.72
N THR A 142 19.31 -49.36 -4.93
CA THR A 142 19.86 -50.69 -5.16
C THR A 142 21.25 -50.74 -4.54
N ASP A 143 21.44 -51.64 -3.57
CA ASP A 143 22.74 -52.10 -3.11
C ASP A 143 23.60 -52.53 -4.32
N PRO A 144 24.87 -52.09 -4.44
CA PRO A 144 25.80 -52.62 -5.44
C PRO A 144 26.37 -54.01 -5.10
N THR A 145 25.69 -54.84 -4.31
CA THR A 145 26.24 -56.14 -3.89
C THR A 145 25.20 -57.25 -3.90
N ASP A 146 24.67 -57.57 -5.09
CA ASP A 146 24.28 -58.95 -5.37
C ASP A 146 25.29 -59.54 -6.36
N SER A 147 26.24 -60.25 -5.75
CA SER A 147 27.15 -61.19 -6.38
C SER A 147 26.37 -62.28 -7.12
N SER A 148 26.10 -62.06 -8.40
CA SER A 148 26.05 -63.16 -9.37
C SER A 148 27.46 -63.33 -9.91
N GLY A 149 28.11 -64.39 -9.42
CA GLY A 149 29.51 -64.67 -9.67
C GLY A 149 29.81 -64.83 -11.15
N LEU A 150 30.78 -64.06 -11.61
CA LEU A 150 31.75 -64.51 -12.60
C LEU A 150 33.12 -64.16 -12.03
N SER A 151 33.83 -65.21 -11.59
CA SER A 151 35.17 -65.12 -11.04
C SER A 151 36.16 -64.57 -12.06
N MET A 152 37.02 -63.66 -11.61
CA MET A 152 38.25 -63.25 -12.30
C MET A 152 39.27 -64.40 -12.33
N SER A 153 38.99 -65.45 -13.10
CA SER A 153 39.95 -66.53 -13.41
C SER A 153 39.96 -66.94 -14.89
N GLU A 154 39.29 -66.22 -15.80
CA GLU A 154 39.22 -66.60 -17.23
C GLU A 154 39.68 -65.55 -18.25
N ILE A 155 40.37 -64.48 -17.82
CA ILE A 155 40.96 -63.47 -18.75
C ILE A 155 42.49 -63.39 -18.61
N ALA A 156 43.14 -64.55 -18.46
CA ALA A 156 44.61 -64.66 -18.51
C ALA A 156 45.09 -65.91 -19.26
N ASN A 157 44.35 -66.40 -20.26
CA ASN A 157 44.90 -67.38 -21.19
C ASN A 157 44.20 -67.35 -22.56
N LYS A 158 44.45 -66.28 -23.33
CA LYS A 158 44.34 -66.31 -24.80
C LYS A 158 45.08 -65.11 -25.41
N LYS A 159 46.40 -65.13 -25.25
CA LYS A 159 47.37 -64.50 -26.17
C LYS A 159 48.76 -64.97 -25.77
N THR A 160 49.20 -66.08 -26.36
CA THR A 160 50.54 -66.27 -26.96
C THR A 160 50.67 -67.72 -27.45
N PHE A 161 50.81 -67.86 -28.77
CA PHE A 161 51.25 -69.03 -29.55
C PHE A 161 50.34 -70.27 -29.61
#